data_AF-A0A7X9PH99-F1
#
_entry.id   AF-A0A7X9PH99-F1
#
_cell.length_a   1.000
_cell.length_b   1.000
_cell.length_c   1.000
_cell.angle_alpha   90.00
_cell.angle_beta   90.00
_cell.angle_gamma   90.00
#
_symmetry.space_group_name_H-M   'P 1'
#
loop_
_entity.id
_entity.type
_entity.pdbx_description
1 polymer ?
#
loop_
_entity_poly.entity_id
_entity_poly.type
_entity_poly.pdbx_seq_one_letter_code
_entity_poly.pdbx_strand_id
1 'polypeptide(L)'
;MRIQSFVVHLRFKSAILFASILCIVISGCTPLLNVSYKKSLPPMEGEQVLPGLSDNVTVKRDNLGIPYIEAQSMDDLIFAMGYISACDRFTQMEGFRLVSQGRLSELLGRATLEMDIYLRALNLNQVAQTLYLSASSDLRRLLNIYSDGVNAYLANVPLPTTLKLAGHQPDPWRPIDSMYVFLVLTLGLSQNLQEEINLLNVAQVVAPEKLAWLFPIYPDEPLPFEEMKKLKGINLSEAAQNIEQLGVIANLTNTLLLPAAA
;
A
#
# COMPACT_ATOMS: atom_id res chain seq x y z
N MET A 1 38.84 -58.76 11.81
CA MET A 1 38.35 -58.19 10.52
C MET A 1 37.03 -57.45 10.79
N ARG A 2 37.09 -56.13 11.05
CA ARG A 2 35.95 -55.24 11.36
C ARG A 2 35.79 -54.26 10.19
N ILE A 3 35.00 -54.60 9.17
CA ILE A 3 34.80 -53.71 7.99
C ILE A 3 33.31 -53.50 7.64
N GLN A 4 32.38 -54.32 8.17
CA GLN A 4 30.97 -54.24 7.74
C GLN A 4 30.13 -53.13 8.40
N SER A 5 30.42 -52.66 9.62
CA SER A 5 29.57 -51.66 10.29
C SER A 5 29.74 -50.23 9.77
N PHE A 6 30.93 -49.86 9.29
CA PHE A 6 31.24 -48.50 8.83
C PHE A 6 30.52 -48.15 7.51
N VAL A 7 30.45 -49.10 6.58
CA VAL A 7 29.82 -48.91 5.25
C VAL A 7 28.30 -48.77 5.36
N VAL A 8 27.66 -49.49 6.28
CA VAL A 8 26.20 -49.43 6.50
C VAL A 8 25.81 -48.07 7.11
N HIS A 9 26.57 -47.57 8.09
CA HIS A 9 26.33 -46.24 8.65
C HIS A 9 26.59 -45.11 7.64
N LEU A 10 27.59 -45.25 6.77
CA LEU A 10 27.85 -44.25 5.73
C LEU A 10 26.73 -44.22 4.68
N ARG A 11 26.24 -45.40 4.26
CA ARG A 11 25.11 -45.53 3.32
C ARG A 11 23.78 -45.02 3.88
N PHE A 12 23.54 -45.25 5.18
CA PHE A 12 22.35 -44.77 5.87
C PHE A 12 22.36 -43.24 6.04
N LYS A 13 23.51 -42.65 6.40
CA LYS A 13 23.68 -41.20 6.47
C LYS A 13 23.52 -40.53 5.10
N SER A 14 24.07 -41.11 4.03
CA SER A 14 23.90 -40.59 2.68
C SER A 14 22.46 -40.70 2.18
N ALA A 15 21.73 -41.77 2.54
CA ALA A 15 20.32 -41.92 2.18
C ALA A 15 19.43 -40.87 2.87
N ILE A 16 19.68 -40.59 4.17
CA ILE A 16 18.99 -39.52 4.91
C ILE A 16 19.30 -38.15 4.30
N LEU A 17 20.57 -37.88 3.98
CA LEU A 17 20.97 -36.62 3.36
C LEU A 17 20.28 -36.43 1.99
N PHE A 18 20.24 -37.48 1.17
CA PHE A 18 19.59 -37.43 -0.15
C PHE A 18 18.08 -37.25 -0.04
N ALA A 19 17.41 -37.94 0.89
CA ALA A 19 15.99 -37.77 1.16
C ALA A 19 15.67 -36.35 1.68
N SER A 20 16.52 -35.78 2.53
CA SER A 20 16.37 -34.42 3.04
C SER A 20 16.53 -33.38 1.93
N ILE A 21 17.53 -33.55 1.06
CA ILE A 21 17.74 -32.70 -0.12
C ILE A 21 16.56 -32.82 -1.08
N LEU A 22 16.08 -34.03 -1.36
CA LEU A 22 14.93 -34.26 -2.23
C LEU A 22 13.65 -33.62 -1.67
N CYS A 23 13.41 -33.70 -0.36
CA CYS A 23 12.29 -33.01 0.29
C CYS A 23 12.42 -31.48 0.21
N ILE A 24 13.63 -30.92 0.36
CA ILE A 24 13.89 -29.48 0.20
C ILE A 24 13.70 -29.06 -1.26
N VAL A 25 14.09 -29.89 -2.23
CA VAL A 25 13.91 -29.61 -3.67
C VAL A 25 12.43 -29.66 -4.07
N ILE A 26 11.66 -30.63 -3.56
CA ILE A 26 10.23 -30.78 -3.87
C ILE A 26 9.40 -29.71 -3.16
N SER A 27 9.73 -29.38 -1.91
CA SER A 27 8.97 -28.41 -1.09
C SER A 27 9.45 -26.97 -1.30
N GLY A 28 10.59 -26.78 -1.95
CA GLY A 28 11.28 -25.50 -2.08
C GLY A 28 11.76 -24.93 -0.73
N CYS A 29 11.95 -23.61 -0.70
CA CYS A 29 12.32 -22.88 0.52
C CYS A 29 11.14 -22.66 1.48
N THR A 30 9.92 -23.06 1.10
CA THR A 30 8.67 -22.78 1.82
C THR A 30 8.68 -23.22 3.30
N PRO A 31 9.15 -24.44 3.66
CA PRO A 31 9.22 -24.87 5.05
C PRO A 31 10.19 -24.03 5.88
N LEU A 32 11.34 -23.66 5.28
CA LEU A 32 12.34 -22.82 5.93
C LEU A 32 11.83 -21.40 6.15
N LEU A 33 11.19 -20.82 5.14
CA LEU A 33 10.57 -19.49 5.24
C LEU A 33 9.45 -19.48 6.29
N ASN A 34 8.57 -20.49 6.30
CA ASN A 34 7.50 -20.59 7.30
C ASN A 34 8.04 -20.66 8.73
N VAL A 35 9.06 -21.47 8.98
CA VAL A 35 9.67 -21.56 10.33
C VAL A 35 10.35 -20.24 10.70
N SER A 36 11.07 -19.62 9.76
CA SER A 36 11.76 -18.35 9.98
C SER A 36 10.78 -17.21 10.28
N TYR A 37 9.62 -17.18 9.62
CA TYR A 37 8.63 -16.11 9.71
C TYR A 37 7.47 -16.40 10.68
N LYS A 38 7.40 -17.60 11.27
CA LYS A 38 6.37 -17.88 12.29
C LYS A 38 6.38 -16.88 13.45
N LYS A 39 7.56 -16.36 13.80
CA LYS A 39 7.74 -15.36 14.87
C LYS A 39 7.36 -13.94 14.47
N SER A 40 7.10 -13.66 13.19
CA SER A 40 6.61 -12.35 12.74
C SER A 40 5.09 -12.27 12.69
N LEU A 41 4.38 -13.36 12.97
CA LEU A 41 2.93 -13.37 13.03
C LEU A 41 2.47 -12.97 14.44
N PRO A 42 1.43 -12.12 14.56
CA PRO A 42 0.81 -11.85 15.86
C PRO A 42 0.20 -13.14 16.44
N PRO A 43 0.09 -13.25 17.78
CA PRO A 43 -0.58 -14.39 18.40
C PRO A 43 -2.05 -14.44 17.94
N MET A 44 -2.48 -15.62 17.46
CA MET A 44 -3.84 -15.83 16.95
C MET A 44 -4.87 -16.06 18.06
N GLU A 45 -4.41 -16.46 19.23
CA GLU A 45 -5.22 -16.78 20.40
C GLU A 45 -4.51 -16.28 21.66
N GLY A 46 -5.29 -16.02 22.71
CA GLY A 46 -4.80 -15.62 24.01
C GLY A 46 -5.43 -14.33 24.52
N GLU A 47 -4.98 -13.92 25.68
CA GLU A 47 -5.36 -12.66 26.32
C GLU A 47 -4.14 -11.75 26.37
N GLN A 48 -4.35 -10.47 26.07
CA GLN A 48 -3.31 -9.45 26.13
C GLN A 48 -3.86 -8.22 26.81
N VAL A 49 -3.11 -7.71 27.79
CA VAL A 49 -3.43 -6.46 28.46
C VAL A 49 -2.83 -5.32 27.64
N LEU A 50 -3.70 -4.47 27.09
CA LEU A 50 -3.31 -3.31 26.29
C LEU A 50 -3.62 -2.02 27.06
N PRO A 51 -2.61 -1.18 27.36
CA PRO A 51 -2.85 0.15 27.90
C PRO A 51 -3.69 0.96 26.91
N GLY A 52 -4.79 1.55 27.39
CA GLY A 52 -5.71 2.37 26.58
C GLY A 52 -7.11 1.78 26.44
N LEU A 53 -7.29 0.48 26.71
CA LEU A 53 -8.62 -0.12 26.86
C LEU A 53 -9.19 0.17 28.25
N SER A 54 -10.47 0.56 28.29
CA SER A 54 -11.22 0.77 29.54
C SER A 54 -11.93 -0.50 29.99
N ASP A 55 -12.40 -1.30 29.03
CA ASP A 55 -13.10 -2.57 29.26
C ASP A 55 -12.54 -3.70 28.37
N ASN A 56 -13.00 -4.92 28.65
CA ASN A 56 -12.63 -6.10 27.85
C ASN A 56 -13.16 -5.98 26.41
N VAL A 57 -12.27 -6.25 25.46
CA VAL A 57 -12.59 -6.39 24.03
C VAL A 57 -12.36 -7.83 23.60
N THR A 58 -13.34 -8.42 22.91
CA THR A 58 -13.22 -9.76 22.35
C THR A 58 -13.03 -9.68 20.84
N VAL A 59 -12.00 -10.34 20.32
CA VAL A 59 -11.76 -10.45 18.87
C VAL A 59 -11.86 -11.92 18.46
N LYS A 60 -12.78 -12.22 17.56
CA LYS A 60 -12.95 -13.56 16.96
C LYS A 60 -12.61 -13.47 15.49
N ARG A 61 -12.08 -14.55 14.89
CA ARG A 61 -11.87 -14.63 13.44
C ARG A 61 -12.64 -15.81 12.87
N ASP A 62 -13.23 -15.64 11.70
CA ASP A 62 -13.83 -16.76 10.98
C ASP A 62 -12.76 -17.62 10.27
N ASN A 63 -13.22 -18.63 9.52
CA ASN A 63 -12.36 -19.54 8.76
C ASN A 63 -11.57 -18.84 7.63
N LEU A 64 -11.94 -17.62 7.24
CA LEU A 64 -11.24 -16.80 6.26
C LEU A 64 -10.28 -15.80 6.91
N GLY A 65 -10.26 -15.74 8.25
CA GLY A 65 -9.44 -14.82 9.02
C GLY A 65 -10.05 -13.42 9.19
N ILE A 66 -11.33 -13.23 8.86
CA ILE A 66 -12.02 -11.94 8.99
C ILE A 66 -12.27 -11.66 10.48
N PRO A 67 -11.81 -10.52 11.03
CA PRO A 67 -11.99 -10.21 12.44
C PRO A 67 -13.39 -9.66 12.75
N TYR A 68 -13.99 -10.19 13.82
CA TYR A 68 -15.20 -9.70 14.48
C TYR A 68 -14.77 -9.13 15.84
N ILE A 69 -15.00 -7.83 16.05
CA ILE A 69 -14.58 -7.12 17.26
C ILE A 69 -15.84 -6.77 18.07
N GLU A 70 -15.90 -7.26 19.30
CA GLU A 70 -16.97 -6.98 20.27
C GLU A 70 -16.37 -6.17 21.43
N ALA A 71 -16.90 -4.99 21.70
CA ALA A 71 -16.45 -4.08 22.77
C ALA A 71 -17.64 -3.44 23.49
N GLN A 72 -17.44 -3.02 24.75
CA GLN A 72 -18.49 -2.38 25.55
C GLN A 72 -18.64 -0.87 25.30
N SER A 73 -17.62 -0.24 24.71
CA SER A 73 -17.63 1.18 24.36
C SER A 73 -17.15 1.39 22.92
N MET A 74 -17.57 2.51 22.33
CA MET A 74 -17.10 2.91 21.01
C MET A 74 -15.60 3.20 21.01
N ASP A 75 -15.07 3.76 22.10
CA ASP A 75 -13.65 4.10 22.20
C ASP A 75 -12.79 2.83 22.22
N ASP A 76 -13.18 1.82 23.00
CA ASP A 76 -12.50 0.52 23.02
C ASP A 76 -12.60 -0.20 21.67
N LEU A 77 -13.75 -0.07 20.98
CA LEU A 77 -13.93 -0.63 19.64
C LEU A 77 -12.96 0.01 18.63
N ILE A 78 -12.83 1.33 18.65
CA ILE A 78 -11.96 2.08 17.72
C ILE A 78 -10.48 1.82 18.03
N PHE A 79 -10.11 1.74 19.31
CA PHE A 79 -8.77 1.33 19.73
C PHE A 79 -8.44 -0.07 19.19
N ALA A 80 -9.32 -1.04 19.44
CA ALA A 80 -9.15 -2.41 18.98
C ALA A 80 -9.12 -2.50 17.44
N MET A 81 -9.91 -1.69 16.74
CA MET A 81 -9.88 -1.60 15.29
C MET A 81 -8.51 -1.15 14.78
N GLY A 82 -7.87 -0.16 15.43
CA GLY A 82 -6.50 0.26 15.12
C GLY A 82 -5.50 -0.86 15.34
N TYR A 83 -5.57 -1.53 16.49
CA TYR A 83 -4.68 -2.65 16.83
C TYR A 83 -4.81 -3.81 15.84
N ILE A 84 -6.04 -4.23 15.50
CA ILE A 84 -6.29 -5.34 14.58
C ILE A 84 -5.95 -4.97 13.13
N SER A 85 -6.21 -3.72 12.71
CA SER A 85 -5.76 -3.23 11.39
C SER A 85 -4.24 -3.37 11.25
N ALA A 86 -3.50 -2.99 12.29
CA ALA A 86 -2.04 -3.12 12.29
C ALA A 86 -1.60 -4.60 12.31
N CYS A 87 -2.24 -5.44 13.14
CA CYS A 87 -1.98 -6.89 13.15
C CYS A 87 -2.03 -7.51 11.76
N ASP A 88 -3.05 -7.17 10.98
CA ASP A 88 -3.31 -7.81 9.71
C ASP A 88 -2.60 -7.10 8.53
N ARG A 89 -2.40 -5.78 8.61
CA ARG A 89 -2.06 -4.93 7.44
C ARG A 89 -0.99 -3.88 7.69
N PHE A 90 -0.22 -3.92 8.77
CA PHE A 90 0.70 -2.82 9.09
C PHE A 90 1.67 -2.46 7.94
N THR A 91 2.21 -3.43 7.20
CA THR A 91 3.08 -3.14 6.03
C THR A 91 2.35 -2.33 4.95
N GLN A 92 1.07 -2.64 4.70
CA GLN A 92 0.25 -1.92 3.73
C GLN A 92 -0.05 -0.51 4.22
N MET A 93 -0.41 -0.36 5.50
CA MET A 93 -0.65 0.94 6.13
C MET A 93 0.58 1.83 6.04
N GLU A 94 1.76 1.27 6.35
CA GLU A 94 3.03 1.98 6.23
C GLU A 94 3.36 2.37 4.79
N GLY A 95 3.13 1.45 3.84
CA GLY A 95 3.28 1.74 2.42
C GLY A 95 2.43 2.93 1.98
N PHE A 96 1.14 2.98 2.35
CA PHE A 96 0.28 4.12 2.03
C PHE A 96 0.73 5.42 2.70
N ARG A 97 1.19 5.36 3.96
CA ARG A 97 1.79 6.52 4.63
C ARG A 97 3.00 7.06 3.86
N LEU A 98 3.91 6.19 3.44
CA LEU A 98 5.11 6.56 2.67
C LEU A 98 4.77 7.08 1.27
N VAL A 99 3.82 6.46 0.57
CA VAL A 99 3.30 6.95 -0.72
C VAL A 99 2.80 8.38 -0.56
N SER A 100 1.89 8.63 0.39
CA SER A 100 1.32 9.97 0.56
C SER A 100 2.37 11.04 0.90
N GLN A 101 3.46 10.64 1.57
CA GLN A 101 4.57 11.54 1.91
C GLN A 101 5.62 11.67 0.79
N GLY A 102 5.50 10.90 -0.30
CA GLY A 102 6.53 10.76 -1.33
C GLY A 102 7.86 10.29 -0.72
N ARG A 103 7.81 9.14 -0.06
CA ARG A 103 8.92 8.44 0.63
C ARG A 103 8.92 6.94 0.37
N LEU A 104 8.17 6.44 -0.63
CA LEU A 104 8.09 5.01 -0.92
C LEU A 104 9.45 4.41 -1.30
N SER A 105 10.36 5.22 -1.85
CA SER A 105 11.72 4.79 -2.20
C SER A 105 12.59 4.44 -1.01
N GLU A 106 12.20 4.84 0.20
CA GLU A 106 12.84 4.36 1.44
C GLU A 106 12.58 2.85 1.64
N LEU A 107 11.46 2.34 1.12
CA LEU A 107 11.07 0.93 1.23
C LEU A 107 11.43 0.10 -0.02
N LEU A 108 11.18 0.64 -1.21
CA LEU A 108 11.30 -0.09 -2.49
C LEU A 108 12.51 0.35 -3.34
N GLY A 109 13.30 1.30 -2.85
CA GLY A 109 14.50 1.79 -3.51
C GLY A 109 14.22 2.68 -4.72
N ARG A 110 15.23 2.84 -5.58
CA ARG A 110 15.24 3.82 -6.66
C ARG A 110 14.09 3.68 -7.67
N ALA A 111 13.52 2.49 -7.80
CA ALA A 111 12.44 2.22 -8.75
C ALA A 111 11.19 3.11 -8.52
N THR A 112 10.98 3.59 -7.29
CA THR A 112 9.81 4.41 -6.93
C THR A 112 10.12 5.89 -6.77
N LEU A 113 11.34 6.34 -7.12
CA LEU A 113 11.78 7.72 -6.88
C LEU A 113 10.94 8.75 -7.62
N GLU A 114 10.57 8.45 -8.86
CA GLU A 114 9.75 9.35 -9.68
C GLU A 114 8.33 9.50 -9.12
N MET A 115 7.76 8.44 -8.54
CA MET A 115 6.49 8.53 -7.82
C MET A 115 6.62 9.40 -6.58
N ASP A 116 7.72 9.30 -5.84
CA ASP A 116 7.95 10.16 -4.67
C ASP A 116 8.02 11.64 -5.07
N ILE A 117 8.73 11.95 -6.16
CA ILE A 117 8.81 13.32 -6.72
C ILE A 117 7.41 13.80 -7.11
N TYR A 118 6.64 12.99 -7.84
CA TYR A 118 5.28 13.32 -8.26
C TYR A 118 4.35 13.59 -7.08
N LEU A 119 4.33 12.71 -6.08
CA LEU A 119 3.44 12.84 -4.92
C LEU A 119 3.82 14.04 -4.03
N ARG A 120 5.11 14.39 -3.97
CA ARG A 120 5.56 15.64 -3.34
C ARG A 120 5.15 16.87 -4.15
N ALA A 121 5.15 16.81 -5.47
CA ALA A 121 4.66 17.90 -6.32
C ALA A 121 3.15 18.14 -6.13
N LEU A 122 2.36 17.08 -5.94
CA LEU A 122 0.94 17.19 -5.54
C LEU A 122 0.75 17.70 -4.10
N ASN A 123 1.81 17.67 -3.29
CA ASN A 123 1.84 18.14 -1.90
C ASN A 123 0.71 17.57 -1.02
N LEU A 124 0.51 16.25 -1.09
CA LEU A 124 -0.51 15.57 -0.29
C LEU A 124 -0.29 15.75 1.22
N ASN A 125 0.94 16.04 1.64
CA ASN A 125 1.23 16.39 3.02
C ASN A 125 0.46 17.65 3.47
N GLN A 126 0.49 18.72 2.68
CA GLN A 126 -0.27 19.93 2.98
C GLN A 126 -1.79 19.67 2.95
N VAL A 127 -2.25 18.83 2.02
CA VAL A 127 -3.67 18.45 1.94
C VAL A 127 -4.10 17.69 3.19
N ALA A 128 -3.30 16.72 3.65
CA ALA A 128 -3.58 15.95 4.87
C ALA A 128 -3.66 16.84 6.11
N GLN A 129 -2.75 17.82 6.22
CA GLN A 129 -2.78 18.80 7.32
C GLN A 129 -4.05 19.64 7.27
N THR A 130 -4.41 20.14 6.10
CA THR A 130 -5.65 20.91 5.90
C THR A 130 -6.87 20.08 6.31
N LEU A 131 -6.96 18.83 5.84
CA LEU A 131 -8.05 17.93 6.19
C LEU A 131 -8.12 17.66 7.70
N TYR A 132 -6.98 17.34 8.32
CA TYR A 132 -6.92 17.05 9.75
C TYR A 132 -7.28 18.28 10.61
N LEU A 133 -6.83 19.48 10.24
CA LEU A 133 -7.15 20.72 10.95
C LEU A 133 -8.62 21.11 10.77
N SER A 134 -9.21 20.82 9.61
CA SER A 134 -10.63 21.06 9.30
C SER A 134 -11.58 20.03 9.92
N ALA A 135 -11.07 18.86 10.34
CA ALA A 135 -11.86 17.82 10.96
C ALA A 135 -12.49 18.28 12.28
N SER A 136 -13.67 17.74 12.60
CA SER A 136 -14.34 17.99 13.88
C SER A 136 -13.48 17.51 15.06
N SER A 137 -13.73 18.07 16.25
CA SER A 137 -13.09 17.62 17.49
C SER A 137 -13.30 16.12 17.71
N ASP A 138 -14.51 15.63 17.44
CA ASP A 138 -14.87 14.23 17.62
C ASP A 138 -14.10 13.31 16.67
N LEU A 139 -13.97 13.67 15.39
CA LEU A 139 -13.19 12.89 14.44
C LEU A 139 -11.70 12.87 14.82
N ARG A 140 -11.13 14.02 15.23
CA ARG A 140 -9.74 14.06 15.69
C ARG A 140 -9.52 13.18 16.93
N ARG A 141 -10.48 13.15 17.85
CA ARG A 141 -10.46 12.28 19.04
C ARG A 141 -10.48 10.80 18.63
N LEU A 142 -11.36 10.41 17.72
CA LEU A 142 -11.44 9.02 17.21
C LEU A 142 -10.15 8.61 16.48
N LEU A 143 -9.58 9.49 15.67
CA LEU A 143 -8.30 9.25 15.00
C LEU A 143 -7.14 9.09 15.98
N ASN A 144 -7.18 9.80 17.12
CA ASN A 144 -6.21 9.61 18.19
C ASN A 144 -6.33 8.21 18.79
N ILE A 145 -7.53 7.81 19.20
CA ILE A 145 -7.78 6.49 19.78
C ILE A 145 -7.39 5.36 18.82
N TYR A 146 -7.72 5.51 17.54
CA TYR A 146 -7.29 4.56 16.51
C TYR A 146 -5.76 4.46 16.42
N SER A 147 -5.07 5.60 16.46
CA SER A 147 -3.61 5.66 16.42
C SER A 147 -2.98 5.02 17.66
N ASP A 148 -3.58 5.21 18.84
CA ASP A 148 -3.14 4.57 20.08
C ASP A 148 -3.20 3.05 19.96
N GLY A 149 -4.26 2.50 19.34
CA GLY A 149 -4.37 1.08 19.02
C GLY A 149 -3.28 0.57 18.07
N VAL A 150 -2.99 1.31 16.99
CA VAL A 150 -1.90 0.97 16.06
C VAL A 150 -0.54 0.99 16.77
N ASN A 151 -0.31 1.98 17.63
CA ASN A 151 0.93 2.11 18.39
C ASN A 151 1.08 1.02 19.46
N ALA A 152 -0.03 0.57 20.05
CA ALA A 152 -0.02 -0.58 20.95
C ALA A 152 0.44 -1.86 20.23
N TYR A 153 0.08 -2.05 18.96
CA TYR A 153 0.64 -3.13 18.13
C TYR A 153 2.14 -2.97 17.95
N LEU A 154 2.61 -1.78 17.55
CA LEU A 154 4.03 -1.52 17.30
C LEU A 154 4.91 -1.70 18.54
N ALA A 155 4.37 -1.43 19.73
CA ALA A 155 5.10 -1.61 20.99
C ALA A 155 5.24 -3.09 21.40
N ASN A 156 4.29 -3.95 21.02
CA ASN A 156 4.19 -5.31 21.57
C ASN A 156 4.49 -6.42 20.55
N VAL A 157 4.40 -6.13 19.25
CA VAL A 157 4.55 -7.13 18.19
C VAL A 157 5.82 -6.87 17.39
N PRO A 158 6.64 -7.90 17.10
CA PRO A 158 7.80 -7.75 16.23
C PRO A 158 7.39 -7.24 14.85
N LEU A 159 8.16 -6.29 14.30
CA LEU A 159 7.87 -5.71 12.98
C LEU A 159 7.63 -6.79 11.90
N PRO A 160 6.70 -6.54 10.96
CA PRO A 160 6.50 -7.40 9.81
C PRO A 160 7.80 -7.68 9.05
N THR A 161 7.94 -8.91 8.58
CA THR A 161 9.13 -9.39 7.86
C THR A 161 9.48 -8.52 6.65
N THR A 162 8.47 -8.07 5.90
CA THR A 162 8.59 -7.17 4.75
C THR A 162 9.35 -5.88 5.12
N LEU A 163 8.97 -5.22 6.22
CA LEU A 163 9.63 -4.00 6.69
C LEU A 163 11.03 -4.30 7.23
N LYS A 164 11.19 -5.41 7.97
CA LYS A 164 12.50 -5.86 8.47
C LYS A 164 13.51 -6.12 7.35
N LEU A 165 13.09 -6.80 6.29
CA LEU A 165 13.94 -7.10 5.13
C LEU A 165 14.31 -5.85 4.35
N ALA A 166 13.41 -4.87 4.29
CA ALA A 166 13.71 -3.56 3.72
C ALA A 166 14.61 -2.69 4.61
N GLY A 167 14.87 -3.09 5.87
CA GLY A 167 15.61 -2.28 6.84
C GLY A 167 14.84 -1.03 7.30
N HIS A 168 13.54 -0.97 7.03
CA HIS A 168 12.70 0.19 7.35
C HIS A 168 12.20 0.13 8.79
N GLN A 169 12.37 1.24 9.51
CA GLN A 169 11.88 1.41 10.87
C GLN A 169 10.74 2.44 10.86
N PRO A 170 9.48 2.02 11.07
CA PRO A 170 8.35 2.93 11.02
C PRO A 170 8.33 3.86 12.24
N ASP A 171 8.00 5.13 12.01
CA ASP A 171 7.66 6.05 13.08
C ASP A 171 6.34 5.64 13.74
N PRO A 172 6.08 6.03 15.02
CA PRO A 172 4.77 5.88 15.63
C PRO A 172 3.66 6.43 14.73
N TRP A 173 2.53 5.73 14.68
CA TRP A 173 1.37 6.15 13.92
C TRP A 173 0.73 7.37 14.59
N ARG A 174 0.61 8.46 13.84
CA ARG A 174 -0.01 9.70 14.30
C ARG A 174 -1.46 9.77 13.79
N PRO A 175 -2.35 10.55 14.44
CA PRO A 175 -3.74 10.71 13.98
C PRO A 175 -3.87 11.20 12.54
N ILE A 176 -2.95 12.07 12.11
CA ILE A 176 -2.88 12.56 10.72
C ILE A 176 -2.48 11.47 9.72
N ASP A 177 -1.80 10.41 10.15
CA ASP A 177 -1.32 9.37 9.23
C ASP A 177 -2.49 8.57 8.63
N SER A 178 -3.63 8.48 9.34
CA SER A 178 -4.87 7.94 8.78
C SER A 178 -5.43 8.80 7.63
N MET A 179 -5.17 10.12 7.61
CA MET A 179 -5.54 10.98 6.47
C MET A 179 -4.71 10.66 5.23
N TYR A 180 -3.44 10.26 5.40
CA TYR A 180 -2.60 9.84 4.27
C TYR A 180 -3.17 8.61 3.57
N VAL A 181 -3.62 7.62 4.34
CA VAL A 181 -4.28 6.42 3.79
C VAL A 181 -5.51 6.81 2.97
N PHE A 182 -6.38 7.67 3.53
CA PHE A 182 -7.55 8.16 2.84
C PHE A 182 -7.20 8.88 1.53
N LEU A 183 -6.23 9.79 1.57
CA LEU A 183 -5.80 10.58 0.41
C LEU A 183 -5.22 9.73 -0.72
N VAL A 184 -4.43 8.70 -0.40
CA VAL A 184 -3.89 7.80 -1.43
C VAL A 184 -5.01 7.05 -2.15
N LEU A 185 -6.01 6.58 -1.40
CA LEU A 185 -7.18 5.93 -1.99
C LEU A 185 -7.99 6.89 -2.86
N THR A 186 -8.21 8.13 -2.41
CA THR A 186 -8.91 9.17 -3.20
C THR A 186 -8.13 9.56 -4.45
N LEU A 187 -6.80 9.67 -4.38
CA LEU A 187 -5.96 9.96 -5.53
C LEU A 187 -6.03 8.83 -6.58
N GLY A 188 -6.09 7.57 -6.13
CA GLY A 188 -6.29 6.42 -7.01
C GLY A 188 -7.60 6.48 -7.83
N LEU A 189 -8.60 7.25 -7.38
CA LEU A 189 -9.85 7.50 -8.11
C LEU A 189 -9.78 8.74 -9.03
N SER A 190 -8.71 9.52 -8.94
CA SER A 190 -8.55 10.80 -9.66
C SER A 190 -7.64 10.64 -10.88
N GLN A 191 -8.05 9.82 -11.86
CA GLN A 191 -7.19 9.42 -13.00
C GLN A 191 -7.44 10.19 -14.31
N ASN A 192 -8.21 11.28 -14.29
CA ASN A 192 -8.52 12.05 -15.51
C ASN A 192 -7.35 12.90 -16.02
N LEU A 193 -6.42 13.31 -15.15
CA LEU A 193 -5.35 14.24 -15.53
C LEU A 193 -4.50 13.70 -16.69
N GLN A 194 -4.16 12.42 -16.66
CA GLN A 194 -3.33 11.82 -17.70
C GLN A 194 -4.09 11.66 -19.02
N GLU A 195 -5.38 11.35 -18.96
CA GLU A 195 -6.25 11.28 -20.13
C GLU A 195 -6.38 12.67 -20.79
N GLU A 196 -6.60 13.72 -19.98
CA GLU A 196 -6.68 15.10 -20.46
C GLU A 196 -5.37 15.58 -21.08
N ILE A 197 -4.22 15.34 -20.43
CA ILE A 197 -2.90 15.70 -20.98
C ILE A 197 -2.65 14.98 -22.32
N ASN A 198 -2.93 13.68 -22.39
CA ASN A 198 -2.75 12.91 -23.62
C ASN A 198 -3.67 13.41 -24.74
N LEU A 199 -4.91 13.75 -24.41
CA LEU A 199 -5.85 14.32 -25.38
C LEU A 199 -5.36 15.68 -25.91
N LEU A 200 -4.82 16.54 -25.04
CA LEU A 200 -4.22 17.82 -25.46
C LEU A 200 -2.98 17.63 -26.33
N ASN A 201 -2.21 16.55 -26.12
CA ASN A 201 -1.10 16.19 -26.99
C ASN A 201 -1.59 15.73 -28.38
N VAL A 202 -2.65 14.92 -28.43
CA VAL A 202 -3.27 14.52 -29.69
C VAL A 202 -3.87 15.73 -30.43
N ALA A 203 -4.51 16.66 -29.70
CA ALA A 203 -5.08 17.90 -30.21
C ALA A 203 -4.07 18.82 -30.93
N GLN A 204 -2.77 18.69 -30.65
CA GLN A 204 -1.73 19.44 -31.37
C GLN A 204 -1.51 18.92 -32.80
N VAL A 205 -1.81 17.64 -33.05
CA VAL A 205 -1.58 16.97 -34.33
C VAL A 205 -2.87 16.91 -35.15
N VAL A 206 -4.02 16.71 -34.50
CA VAL A 206 -5.33 16.64 -35.17
C VAL A 206 -6.17 17.87 -34.88
N ALA A 207 -6.89 18.35 -35.90
CA ALA A 207 -7.83 19.44 -35.74
C ALA A 207 -8.88 19.13 -34.64
N PRO A 208 -9.29 20.11 -33.81
CA PRO A 208 -10.23 19.91 -32.70
C PRO A 208 -11.53 19.18 -33.10
N GLU A 209 -12.00 19.39 -34.32
CA GLU A 209 -13.21 18.74 -34.84
C GLU A 209 -13.05 17.22 -35.03
N LYS A 210 -11.82 16.75 -35.25
CA LYS A 210 -11.48 15.32 -35.36
C LYS A 210 -11.19 14.71 -33.99
N LEU A 211 -10.77 15.51 -33.02
CA LEU A 211 -10.43 15.05 -31.68
C LEU A 211 -11.63 14.46 -30.93
N ALA A 212 -12.83 15.00 -31.16
CA ALA A 212 -14.07 14.47 -30.58
C ALA A 212 -14.29 12.98 -30.93
N TRP A 213 -13.87 12.56 -32.12
CA TRP A 213 -13.98 11.17 -32.59
C TRP A 213 -12.97 10.22 -31.95
N LEU A 214 -11.90 10.76 -31.36
CA LEU A 214 -10.84 9.99 -30.71
C LEU A 214 -11.02 9.96 -29.18
N PHE A 215 -12.04 10.64 -28.65
CA PHE A 215 -12.30 10.70 -27.22
C PHE A 215 -12.92 9.36 -26.75
N PRO A 216 -12.42 8.74 -25.67
CA PRO A 216 -13.02 7.55 -25.10
C PRO A 216 -14.36 7.93 -24.43
N ILE A 217 -15.46 7.74 -25.13
CA ILE A 217 -16.82 7.97 -24.63
C ILE A 217 -17.60 6.65 -24.56
N TYR A 218 -18.62 6.60 -23.70
CA TYR A 218 -19.55 5.48 -23.69
C TYR A 218 -20.39 5.45 -24.98
N PRO A 219 -20.80 4.27 -25.49
CA PRO A 219 -21.55 4.15 -26.74
C PRO A 219 -22.88 4.92 -26.79
N ASP A 220 -23.48 5.17 -25.62
CA ASP A 220 -24.74 5.87 -25.42
C ASP A 220 -24.58 7.37 -25.14
N GLU A 221 -23.35 7.88 -25.09
CA GLU A 221 -23.06 9.30 -24.90
C GLU A 221 -22.81 10.02 -26.25
N PRO A 222 -23.21 11.30 -26.38
CA PRO A 222 -22.87 12.06 -27.56
C PRO A 222 -21.38 12.39 -27.60
N LEU A 223 -20.79 12.40 -28.80
CA LEU A 223 -19.41 12.85 -29.00
C LEU A 223 -19.21 14.28 -28.47
N PRO A 224 -18.08 14.58 -27.80
CA PRO A 224 -17.89 15.82 -27.04
C PRO A 224 -17.47 17.01 -27.92
N PHE A 225 -18.19 17.26 -29.02
CA PHE A 225 -17.89 18.36 -29.95
C PHE A 225 -17.91 19.74 -29.28
N GLU A 226 -18.82 19.96 -28.33
CA GLU A 226 -18.86 21.21 -27.56
C GLU A 226 -17.63 21.40 -26.67
N GLU A 227 -17.08 20.30 -26.12
CA GLU A 227 -15.85 20.35 -25.35
C GLU A 227 -14.65 20.70 -26.25
N MET A 228 -14.58 20.09 -27.44
CA MET A 228 -13.49 20.36 -28.38
C MET A 228 -13.47 21.80 -28.89
N LYS A 229 -14.64 22.44 -29.01
CA LYS A 229 -14.74 23.86 -29.39
C LYS A 229 -14.02 24.78 -28.40
N LYS A 230 -13.89 24.39 -27.13
CA LYS A 230 -13.16 25.18 -26.12
C LYS A 230 -11.66 25.29 -26.43
N LEU A 231 -11.11 24.38 -27.23
CA LEU A 231 -9.71 24.40 -27.66
C LEU A 231 -9.45 25.37 -28.82
N LYS A 232 -10.50 25.93 -29.43
CA LYS A 232 -10.37 26.81 -30.59
C LYS A 232 -9.64 28.10 -30.22
N GLY A 233 -8.55 28.38 -30.93
CA GLY A 233 -7.74 29.58 -30.72
C GLY A 233 -6.73 29.47 -29.58
N ILE A 234 -6.65 28.33 -28.88
CA ILE A 234 -5.58 28.04 -27.93
C ILE A 234 -4.34 27.61 -28.71
N ASN A 235 -3.20 28.26 -28.45
CA ASN A 235 -1.92 27.81 -28.97
C ASN A 235 -1.41 26.61 -28.17
N LEU A 236 -1.85 25.42 -28.56
CA LEU A 236 -1.50 24.18 -27.87
C LEU A 236 0.01 23.86 -27.94
N SER A 237 0.72 24.34 -28.98
CA SER A 237 2.17 24.12 -29.12
C SER A 237 3.01 24.89 -28.08
N GLU A 238 2.53 26.06 -27.65
CA GLU A 238 3.15 26.86 -26.59
C GLU A 238 2.80 26.32 -25.19
N ALA A 239 1.56 25.86 -25.00
CA ALA A 239 1.15 25.17 -23.78
C ALA A 239 1.92 23.85 -23.57
N ALA A 240 2.24 23.13 -24.66
CA ALA A 240 2.89 21.84 -24.65
C ALA A 240 4.36 21.85 -24.20
N GLN A 241 5.10 22.94 -24.43
CA GLN A 241 6.49 23.06 -23.98
C GLN A 241 6.62 22.94 -22.45
N ASN A 242 5.55 23.28 -21.72
CA ASN A 242 5.45 23.10 -20.26
C ASN A 242 4.86 21.73 -19.86
N ILE A 243 4.20 21.01 -20.79
CA ILE A 243 3.47 19.74 -20.55
C ILE A 243 4.31 18.51 -20.92
N GLU A 244 5.28 18.62 -21.83
CA GLU A 244 6.16 17.50 -22.19
C GLU A 244 6.90 16.93 -20.96
N GLN A 245 7.25 17.80 -20.01
CA GLN A 245 7.81 17.41 -18.71
C GLN A 245 6.79 16.68 -17.81
N LEU A 246 5.50 17.03 -17.89
CA LEU A 246 4.42 16.36 -17.14
C LEU A 246 4.06 15.00 -17.73
N GLY A 247 4.12 14.84 -19.05
CA GLY A 247 3.86 13.56 -19.72
C GLY A 247 4.88 12.47 -19.38
N VAL A 248 6.15 12.85 -19.16
CA VAL A 248 7.19 11.93 -18.64
C VAL A 248 6.83 11.45 -17.24
N ILE A 249 6.44 12.37 -16.35
CA ILE A 249 6.04 12.04 -14.97
C ILE A 249 4.79 11.15 -14.97
N ALA A 250 3.81 11.44 -15.83
CA ALA A 250 2.56 10.69 -15.85
C ALA A 250 2.69 9.28 -16.45
N ASN A 251 3.61 9.05 -17.38
CA ASN A 251 3.99 7.70 -17.82
C ASN A 251 4.65 6.89 -16.69
N LEU A 252 5.46 7.54 -15.85
CA LEU A 252 6.00 6.91 -14.64
C LEU A 252 4.89 6.57 -13.64
N THR A 253 3.88 7.42 -13.47
CA THR A 253 2.73 7.14 -12.60
C THR A 253 1.92 5.94 -13.08
N ASN A 254 1.67 5.81 -14.39
CA ASN A 254 0.99 4.63 -14.95
C ASN A 254 1.78 3.34 -14.74
N THR A 255 3.10 3.39 -14.93
CA THR A 255 3.98 2.24 -14.72
C THR A 255 4.01 1.79 -13.25
N LEU A 256 3.83 2.73 -12.31
CA LEU A 256 3.92 2.49 -10.87
C LEU A 256 2.57 2.19 -10.20
N LEU A 257 1.45 2.74 -10.70
CA LEU A 257 0.10 2.53 -10.15
C LEU A 257 -0.64 1.36 -10.81
N LEU A 258 -0.35 1.04 -12.07
CA LEU A 258 -0.99 -0.03 -12.84
C LEU A 258 0.09 -0.96 -13.43
N PRO A 259 0.71 -1.84 -12.64
CA PRO A 259 1.75 -2.75 -13.14
C PRO A 259 1.23 -3.82 -14.12
N ALA A 260 -0.08 -3.87 -14.39
CA ALA A 260 -0.73 -4.87 -15.23
C ALA A 260 -1.16 -4.30 -16.59
N ALA A 261 -0.19 -3.88 -17.40
CA ALA A 261 -0.36 -3.69 -18.85
C ALA A 261 0.98 -3.80 -19.58
N ALA A 262 1.68 -4.91 -19.39
CA ALA A 262 2.80 -5.35 -20.24
C ALA A 262 2.80 -6.88 -20.34
#